data_AF-K1RXT2-F1
#
_entry.id   AF-K1RXT2-F1
#
_cell.length_a   1.000
_cell.length_b   1.000
_cell.length_c   1.000
_cell.angle_alpha   90.00
_cell.angle_beta   90.00
_cell.angle_gamma   90.00
#
_symmetry.space_group_name_H-M   'P 1'
#
loop_
_entity.id
_entity.type
_entity.pdbx_description
1 polymer ?
#
loop_
_entity_poly.entity_id
_entity_poly.type
_entity_poly.pdbx_seq_one_letter_code
_entity_poly.pdbx_strand_id
1 'polypeptide(L)'
;MTVHPVRTTGLTLGVPQTFEYFQRMQDRITTFVAENSNITKDRYNQLVLNTGELVMDIGTILEGEEAVEEGLIDEVGTVSDAIDALYDLIKENKESKPKSAKSRSKKQEK
;
A
#
# COMPACT_ATOMS: atom_id res chain seq x y z
N MET A 1 -5.73 -6.43 9.77
CA MET A 1 -5.66 -6.57 8.29
C MET A 1 -5.58 -8.05 7.94
N THR A 2 -5.99 -8.48 6.75
CA THR A 2 -5.85 -9.87 6.32
C THR A 2 -5.11 -9.94 5.00
N VAL A 3 -4.06 -10.77 4.95
CA VAL A 3 -3.26 -11.03 3.74
C VAL A 3 -3.57 -12.45 3.28
N HIS A 4 -4.10 -12.58 2.06
CA HIS A 4 -4.64 -13.85 1.55
C HIS A 4 -4.34 -14.00 0.04
N PRO A 5 -4.05 -15.23 -0.46
CA PRO A 5 -3.83 -15.47 -1.88
C PRO A 5 -5.09 -15.30 -2.72
N VAL A 6 -4.95 -15.02 -4.01
CA VAL A 6 -6.09 -14.96 -4.93
C VAL A 6 -6.87 -16.27 -4.89
N ARG A 7 -8.18 -16.17 -4.67
CA ARG A 7 -9.12 -17.30 -4.73
C ARG A 7 -10.06 -17.20 -5.91
N THR A 8 -10.47 -18.37 -6.37
CA THR A 8 -11.58 -18.56 -7.30
C THR A 8 -12.54 -19.59 -6.72
N THR A 9 -13.83 -19.45 -6.99
CA THR A 9 -14.87 -20.41 -6.60
C THR A 9 -15.65 -20.86 -7.83
N GLY A 10 -16.21 -22.07 -7.79
CA GLY A 10 -16.97 -22.66 -8.89
C GLY A 10 -16.11 -23.52 -9.83
N LEU A 11 -16.61 -23.72 -11.06
CA LEU A 11 -15.96 -24.59 -12.04
C LEU A 11 -14.67 -23.95 -12.57
N THR A 12 -13.53 -24.57 -12.26
CA THR A 12 -12.21 -24.18 -12.78
C THR A 12 -11.69 -25.23 -13.73
N LEU A 13 -11.16 -24.81 -14.89
CA LEU A 13 -10.47 -25.70 -15.81
C LEU A 13 -9.10 -26.03 -15.22
N GLY A 14 -8.86 -27.29 -14.86
CA GLY A 14 -7.59 -27.78 -14.30
C GLY A 14 -6.44 -27.86 -15.30
N VAL A 15 -6.38 -26.95 -16.27
CA VAL A 15 -5.34 -26.90 -17.30
C VAL A 15 -4.18 -25.99 -16.86
N PRO A 16 -2.92 -26.26 -17.26
CA PRO A 16 -1.75 -25.47 -16.85
C PRO A 16 -1.89 -23.95 -17.06
N GLN A 17 -2.57 -23.55 -18.12
CA GLN A 17 -2.80 -22.14 -18.48
C GLN A 17 -3.60 -21.40 -17.42
N THR A 18 -4.55 -22.07 -16.77
CA THR A 18 -5.35 -21.48 -15.70
C THR A 18 -4.51 -21.26 -14.45
N PHE A 19 -3.61 -22.18 -14.12
CA PHE A 19 -2.67 -22.01 -13.00
C PHE A 19 -1.67 -20.87 -13.25
N GLU A 20 -1.10 -20.79 -14.47
CA GLU A 20 -0.18 -19.72 -14.85
C GLU A 20 -0.87 -18.34 -14.79
N TYR A 21 -2.14 -18.27 -15.20
CA TYR A 21 -2.95 -17.06 -15.06
C TYR A 21 -3.08 -16.61 -13.60
N PHE A 22 -3.40 -17.53 -12.68
CA PHE A 22 -3.49 -17.21 -11.25
C PHE A 22 -2.15 -16.79 -10.65
N GLN A 23 -1.05 -17.46 -11.01
CA GLN A 23 0.28 -17.05 -10.57
C GLN A 23 0.63 -15.64 -11.04
N ARG A 24 0.35 -15.30 -12.31
CA ARG A 24 0.57 -13.94 -12.83
C ARG A 24 -0.30 -12.90 -12.13
N MET A 25 -1.54 -13.26 -11.78
CA MET A 25 -2.41 -12.36 -11.03
C MET A 25 -1.86 -12.10 -9.63
N GLN A 26 -1.46 -13.17 -8.92
CA GLN A 26 -0.85 -13.06 -7.58
C GLN A 26 0.45 -12.25 -7.60
N ASP A 27 1.32 -12.46 -8.60
CA ASP A 27 2.59 -11.74 -8.74
C ASP A 27 2.39 -10.25 -9.01
N ARG A 28 1.37 -9.88 -9.80
CA ARG A 28 1.00 -8.47 -10.02
C ARG A 28 0.54 -7.80 -8.73
N ILE A 29 -0.30 -8.48 -7.94
CA ILE A 29 -0.76 -7.96 -6.64
C ILE A 29 0.43 -7.80 -5.69
N THR A 30 1.27 -8.82 -5.58
CA THR A 30 2.46 -8.82 -4.74
C THR A 30 3.42 -7.69 -5.14
N THR A 31 3.62 -7.47 -6.43
CA THR A 31 4.44 -6.38 -6.95
C THR A 31 3.84 -5.02 -6.61
N PHE A 32 2.56 -4.82 -6.86
CA PHE A 32 1.89 -3.57 -6.53
C PHE A 32 2.00 -3.22 -5.04
N VAL A 33 1.77 -4.20 -4.15
CA VAL A 33 1.88 -3.96 -2.71
C VAL A 33 3.31 -3.63 -2.32
N ALA A 34 4.30 -4.41 -2.76
CA ALA A 34 5.70 -4.18 -2.42
C ALA A 34 6.26 -2.85 -2.98
N GLU A 35 5.74 -2.34 -4.11
CA GLU A 35 6.15 -1.05 -4.66
C GLU A 35 5.52 0.16 -3.96
N ASN A 36 4.40 -0.05 -3.26
CA ASN A 36 3.62 1.02 -2.61
C ASN A 36 3.63 0.90 -1.08
N SER A 37 4.50 0.08 -0.51
CA SER A 37 4.69 -0.09 0.91
C SER A 37 6.16 -0.40 1.20
N ASN A 38 6.52 -0.53 2.48
CA ASN A 38 7.91 -0.82 2.89
C ASN A 38 8.21 -2.32 2.98
N ILE A 39 7.23 -3.19 2.69
CA ILE A 39 7.42 -4.65 2.72
C ILE A 39 8.18 -5.15 1.48
N THR A 40 9.00 -6.17 1.68
CA THR A 40 9.64 -6.87 0.54
C THR A 40 8.68 -7.86 -0.11
N LYS A 41 8.84 -8.11 -1.42
CA LYS A 41 8.07 -9.14 -2.14
C LYS A 41 8.15 -10.52 -1.49
N ASP A 42 9.34 -10.93 -1.07
CA ASP A 42 9.57 -12.23 -0.47
C ASP A 42 8.84 -12.35 0.88
N ARG A 43 8.87 -11.30 1.70
CA ARG A 43 8.13 -11.27 2.96
C ARG A 43 6.62 -11.30 2.73
N TYR A 44 6.12 -10.50 1.78
CA TYR A 44 4.69 -10.51 1.44
C TYR A 44 4.23 -11.89 0.97
N ASN A 45 5.02 -12.58 0.14
CA ASN A 45 4.72 -13.94 -0.31
C ASN A 45 4.67 -14.94 0.86
N GLN A 46 5.53 -14.80 1.87
CA GLN A 46 5.47 -15.64 3.07
C GLN A 46 4.17 -15.43 3.85
N LEU A 47 3.73 -14.18 4.01
CA LEU A 47 2.48 -13.85 4.69
C LEU A 47 1.26 -14.40 3.93
N VAL A 48 1.27 -14.28 2.60
CA VAL A 48 0.22 -14.83 1.73
C VAL A 48 0.14 -16.36 1.84
N LEU A 49 1.27 -17.06 1.91
CA LEU A 49 1.33 -18.53 1.91
C LEU A 49 1.32 -19.16 3.31
N ASN A 50 1.15 -18.36 4.37
CA ASN A 50 1.17 -18.84 5.74
C ASN A 50 0.00 -19.80 6.01
N THR A 51 0.29 -21.01 6.49
CA THR A 51 -0.75 -22.03 6.80
C THR A 51 -1.06 -22.14 8.29
N GLY A 52 -0.39 -21.35 9.14
CA GLY A 52 -0.42 -21.52 10.60
C GLY A 52 -1.56 -20.79 11.31
N GLU A 53 -2.12 -19.75 10.71
CA GLU A 53 -3.00 -18.81 11.45
C GLU A 53 -4.48 -18.96 11.15
N LEU A 54 -4.84 -19.41 9.94
CA LEU A 54 -6.24 -19.55 9.54
C LEU A 54 -6.65 -21.03 9.59
N VAL A 55 -7.54 -21.38 10.52
CA VAL A 55 -7.95 -22.78 10.83
C VAL A 55 -8.48 -23.56 9.61
N MET A 56 -9.01 -22.87 8.61
CA MET A 56 -9.54 -23.45 7.37
C MET A 56 -8.95 -22.80 6.10
N ASP A 57 -7.84 -22.09 6.25
CA ASP A 57 -7.34 -21.23 5.19
C ASP A 57 -5.83 -21.05 5.18
N ILE A 58 -5.34 -20.42 4.11
CA ILE A 58 -3.94 -20.03 3.95
C ILE A 58 -3.89 -18.50 3.93
N GLY A 59 -3.04 -17.87 4.71
CA GLY A 59 -2.90 -16.43 4.82
C GLY A 59 -2.57 -16.04 6.25
N THR A 60 -2.36 -14.75 6.45
CA THR A 60 -1.98 -14.18 7.75
C THR A 60 -3.01 -13.13 8.15
N ILE A 61 -3.43 -13.15 9.42
CA ILE A 61 -4.21 -12.06 9.99
C ILE A 61 -3.24 -11.21 10.79
N LEU A 62 -3.06 -9.96 10.38
CA LEU A 62 -2.19 -9.02 11.07
C LEU A 62 -3.01 -8.10 11.96
N GLU A 63 -2.63 -7.97 13.22
CA GLU A 63 -3.08 -6.88 14.07
C GLU A 63 -2.48 -5.53 13.61
N GLY A 64 -2.99 -4.42 14.14
CA GLY A 64 -2.58 -3.09 13.68
C GLY A 64 -1.08 -2.85 13.83
N GLU A 65 -0.52 -3.20 14.98
CA GLU A 65 0.91 -3.06 15.27
C GLU A 65 1.75 -3.97 14.36
N GLU A 66 1.33 -5.22 14.16
CA GLU A 66 2.01 -6.17 13.27
C GLU A 66 2.03 -5.67 11.81
N ALA A 67 0.96 -5.03 11.34
CA ALA A 67 0.93 -4.46 10.00
C ALA A 67 1.91 -3.28 9.83
N VAL A 68 2.19 -2.53 10.91
CA VAL A 68 3.25 -1.50 10.93
C VAL A 68 4.62 -2.17 10.89
N GLU A 69 4.85 -3.20 11.71
CA GLU A 69 6.12 -3.93 11.76
C GLU A 69 6.48 -4.60 10.44
N GLU A 70 5.50 -5.17 9.74
CA GLU A 70 5.66 -5.75 8.41
C GLU A 70 5.88 -4.68 7.31
N GLY A 71 5.70 -3.39 7.64
CA GLY A 71 5.86 -2.28 6.72
C GLY A 71 4.74 -2.15 5.69
N LEU A 72 3.56 -2.70 5.99
CA LEU A 72 2.36 -2.59 5.13
C LEU A 72 1.61 -1.27 5.33
N ILE A 73 1.71 -0.70 6.52
CA ILE A 73 1.16 0.62 6.88
C ILE A 73 2.18 1.41 7.68
N ASP A 74 2.07 2.74 7.68
CA ASP A 74 3.05 3.61 8.34
C ASP A 74 2.84 3.69 9.86
N GLU A 75 1.58 3.77 10.31
CA GLU A 75 1.24 3.89 11.73
C GLU A 75 -0.20 3.43 12.05
N VAL A 76 -0.44 3.15 13.33
CA VAL A 76 -1.80 2.96 13.88
C VAL A 76 -2.21 4.22 14.61
N GLY A 77 -3.43 4.69 14.37
CA GLY A 77 -3.95 5.89 15.01
C GLY A 77 -5.46 6.02 14.92
N THR A 78 -5.94 7.16 15.38
CA THR A 78 -7.33 7.57 15.32
C THR A 78 -7.60 8.42 14.07
N VAL A 79 -8.87 8.74 13.84
CA VAL A 79 -9.27 9.67 12.78
C VAL A 79 -8.70 11.07 13.01
N SER A 80 -8.51 11.49 14.27
CA SER A 80 -7.90 12.80 14.57
C SER A 80 -6.47 12.85 14.05
N ASP A 81 -5.68 11.81 14.35
CA ASP A 81 -4.28 11.70 13.94
C ASP A 81 -4.15 11.74 12.41
N ALA A 82 -5.05 11.06 11.68
CA ALA A 82 -5.10 11.09 10.22
C ALA A 82 -5.44 12.48 9.65
N ILE A 83 -6.30 13.26 10.32
CA ILE A 83 -6.64 14.63 9.90
C ILE A 83 -5.45 15.56 10.14
N ASP A 84 -4.78 15.42 11.28
CA ASP A 84 -3.61 16.22 11.62
C ASP A 84 -2.46 15.97 10.62
N ALA A 85 -2.17 14.70 10.32
CA ALA A 85 -1.19 14.31 9.30
C ALA A 85 -1.51 14.90 7.91
N LEU A 86 -2.80 14.91 7.51
CA LEU A 86 -3.22 15.53 6.26
C LEU A 86 -2.92 17.04 6.24
N TYR A 87 -3.19 17.75 7.33
CA TYR A 87 -2.91 19.19 7.41
C TYR A 87 -1.42 19.49 7.38
N ASP A 88 -0.60 18.67 8.02
CA ASP A 88 0.86 18.78 7.99
C ASP A 88 1.40 18.58 6.56
N LEU A 89 0.96 17.53 5.85
CA LEU A 89 1.32 17.28 4.45
C LEU A 89 0.90 18.44 3.52
N ILE A 90 -0.28 19.03 3.74
CA ILE A 90 -0.74 20.21 2.98
C ILE A 90 0.18 21.40 3.21
N LYS A 91 0.66 21.60 4.45
CA LYS A 91 1.56 22.69 4.82
C LYS A 91 2.94 22.51 4.18
N GLU A 92 3.54 21.33 4.29
CA GLU A 92 4.84 20.99 3.68
C GLU A 92 4.83 21.18 2.16
N ASN A 93 3.75 20.78 1.49
CA ASN A 93 3.60 20.97 0.04
C ASN A 93 3.51 22.45 -0.37
N LYS A 94 2.95 23.32 0.49
CA LYS A 94 2.89 24.77 0.24
C LYS A 94 4.25 25.44 0.43
N GLU A 95 5.07 24.97 1.36
CA GLU A 95 6.39 25.52 1.65
C GLU A 95 7.44 25.09 0.61
N SER A 96 7.29 23.90 0.02
CA SER A 96 8.21 23.36 -1.00
C SER A 96 8.02 23.94 -2.42
N LYS A 97 6.94 24.67 -2.71
CA LYS A 97 6.81 25.41 -3.97
C LYS A 97 7.61 26.72 -3.92
N PRO A 98 8.60 26.96 -4.82
CA PRO A 98 9.27 28.24 -4.86
C PRO A 98 8.23 29.31 -5.19
N LYS A 99 8.19 30.39 -4.39
CA LYS A 99 7.38 31.58 -4.67
C LYS A 99 7.78 32.11 -6.05
N SER A 100 7.06 31.72 -7.09
CA SER A 100 7.25 32.25 -8.45
C SER A 100 7.20 33.77 -8.37
N ALA A 101 8.27 34.40 -8.84
CA ALA A 101 8.61 35.79 -8.65
C ALA A 101 7.43 36.76 -8.85
N LYS A 102 7.02 37.46 -7.78
CA LYS A 102 6.45 38.81 -7.92
C LYS A 102 7.63 39.76 -8.16
N SER A 103 8.04 39.93 -9.41
CA SER A 103 8.98 40.99 -9.79
C SER A 103 8.51 41.78 -11.00
N ARG A 104 8.36 43.10 -10.77
CA ARG A 104 8.36 44.24 -11.71
C ARG A 104 7.02 44.46 -12.46
N SER A 105 6.41 45.65 -12.46
CA SER A 105 6.98 47.00 -12.47
C SER A 105 6.12 48.07 -11.75
N LYS A 106 6.69 48.71 -10.73
CA LYS A 106 6.35 50.09 -10.33
C LYS A 106 7.44 51.00 -10.94
N LYS A 107 7.11 51.76 -11.98
CA LYS A 107 7.83 52.92 -12.58
C LYS A 107 7.00 53.35 -13.79
N GLN A 108 6.56 54.58 -14.04
CA GLN A 108 6.98 55.95 -13.68
C GLN A 108 5.70 56.84 -13.67
N GLU A 109 5.39 57.62 -12.63
CA GLU A 109 5.65 59.07 -12.53
C GLU A 109 6.36 59.74 -13.72
N LYS A 110 5.61 60.38 -14.62
CA LYS A 110 5.51 61.85 -14.78
C LYS A 110 4.70 62.20 -16.03
#